data_AF-A0A8X6UTD8-F1
#
_entry.id   AF-A0A8X6UTD8-F1
#
_cell.length_a   1.000
_cell.length_b   1.000
_cell.length_c   1.000
_cell.angle_alpha   90.00
_cell.angle_beta   90.00
_cell.angle_gamma   90.00
#
_symmetry.space_group_name_H-M   'P 1'
#
loop_
_entity.id
_entity.type
_entity.pdbx_description
1 polymer ?
#
loop_
_entity_poly.entity_id
_entity_poly.type
_entity_poly.pdbx_seq_one_letter_code
_entity_poly.pdbx_strand_id
1 'polypeptide(L)'
;MINDALRLIEDKIITISGKKLFEFGMPQPQCRGELSTDLIKELSYDTALLDTQVIETEPRLLPEQKYIYNKILQRVELGAGAVN
;
A
#
# COMPACT_ATOMS: atom_id res chain seq x y z
N MET A 1 -8.83 17.91 0.74
CA MET A 1 -8.81 19.12 -0.12
C MET A 1 -7.36 19.48 -0.37
N ILE A 2 -6.93 19.40 -1.64
CA ILE A 2 -5.62 19.86 -2.08
C ILE A 2 -5.66 21.39 -2.10
N ASN A 3 -4.60 22.06 -1.66
CA ASN A 3 -4.46 23.49 -1.87
C ASN A 3 -3.91 23.68 -3.29
N ASP A 4 -4.79 23.72 -4.29
CA ASP A 4 -4.41 23.84 -5.70
C ASP A 4 -3.54 25.07 -5.97
N ALA A 5 -3.70 26.14 -5.17
CA ALA A 5 -2.84 27.31 -5.26
C ALA A 5 -1.38 27.00 -4.87
N LEU A 6 -1.15 26.18 -3.83
CA LEU A 6 0.20 25.77 -3.46
C LEU A 6 0.86 24.87 -4.52
N ARG A 7 0.08 23.99 -5.17
CA ARG A 7 0.57 23.16 -6.28
C ARG A 7 0.97 24.02 -7.48
N LEU A 8 0.14 24.99 -7.87
CA LEU A 8 0.44 25.91 -8.96
C LEU A 8 1.67 26.77 -8.67
N ILE A 9 1.89 27.14 -7.40
CA ILE A 9 3.11 27.85 -6.98
C ILE A 9 4.33 26.94 -7.13
N GLU A 10 4.24 25.67 -6.71
CA GLU A 10 5.35 24.71 -6.85
C GLU A 10 5.74 24.49 -8.32
N ASP A 11 4.76 24.24 -9.19
CA ASP A 11 4.97 24.03 -10.63
C ASP A 11 5.63 25.24 -11.29
N LYS A 12 5.22 26.47 -10.91
CA LYS A 12 5.85 27.70 -11.39
C LYS A 12 7.30 27.85 -10.91
N ILE A 13 7.57 27.54 -9.65
CA ILE A 13 8.93 27.63 -9.09
C ILE A 13 9.86 26.61 -9.77
N ILE A 14 9.40 25.38 -10.02
CA ILE A 14 10.14 24.38 -10.79
C ILE A 14 10.39 24.87 -12.21
N THR A 15 9.36 25.44 -12.88
CA THR A 15 9.49 25.94 -14.26
C THR A 15 10.51 27.07 -14.36
N ILE A 16 10.53 28.00 -13.39
CA ILE A 16 11.39 29.19 -13.43
C ILE A 16 12.81 28.89 -12.96
N SER A 17 12.96 28.07 -11.93
CA SER A 17 14.24 27.89 -11.22
C SER A 17 14.85 26.50 -11.34
N GLY A 18 14.09 25.52 -11.81
CA GLY A 18 14.46 24.10 -11.80
C GLY A 18 14.53 23.47 -10.40
N LYS A 19 14.24 24.26 -9.35
CA LYS A 19 14.34 23.85 -7.95
C LYS A 19 12.97 23.70 -7.32
N LYS A 20 12.88 22.89 -6.26
CA LYS A 20 11.67 22.65 -5.48
C LYS A 20 11.51 23.70 -4.37
N LEU A 21 10.28 23.92 -3.90
CA LEU A 21 9.94 24.90 -2.86
C LEU A 21 10.76 24.73 -1.57
N PHE A 22 11.03 23.48 -1.16
CA PHE A 22 11.79 23.21 0.06
C PHE A 22 13.24 23.70 -0.01
N GLU A 23 13.82 23.79 -1.21
CA GLU A 23 15.19 24.31 -1.42
C GLU A 23 15.28 25.82 -1.16
N PHE A 24 14.14 26.50 -1.10
CA PHE A 24 14.03 27.91 -0.71
C PHE A 24 13.62 28.07 0.77
N GLY A 25 13.63 26.99 1.57
CA GLY A 25 13.20 27.01 2.97
C GLY A 25 11.70 27.16 3.16
N MET A 26 10.90 26.98 2.11
CA MET A 26 9.44 27.04 2.18
C MET A 26 8.87 25.66 2.50
N PRO A 27 7.74 25.57 3.24
CA PRO A 27 7.07 24.30 3.47
C PRO A 27 6.63 23.74 2.12
N GLN A 28 7.14 22.56 1.78
CA GLN A 28 6.68 21.84 0.60
C GLN A 28 5.18 21.56 0.76
N PRO A 29 4.33 21.76 -0.27
CA PRO A 29 2.99 21.22 -0.21
C PRO A 29 3.13 19.74 0.12
N GLN A 30 2.42 19.28 1.15
CA GLN A 30 2.23 17.85 1.35
C GLN A 30 1.43 17.35 0.14
N CYS A 31 2.14 17.06 -0.94
CA CYS A 31 1.83 15.91 -1.74
C CYS A 31 1.97 14.74 -0.77
N ARG A 32 0.92 14.49 0.03
CA ARG A 32 0.53 13.11 0.29
C ARG A 32 0.52 12.56 -1.12
N GLY A 33 1.57 11.83 -1.47
CA GLY A 33 1.63 11.16 -2.75
C GLY A 33 0.27 10.53 -2.91
N GLU A 34 -0.26 10.55 -4.13
CA GLU A 34 -1.04 9.40 -4.54
C GLU A 34 -0.20 8.18 -4.11
N LEU A 35 -0.46 7.65 -2.92
CA LEU A 35 -0.28 6.23 -2.69
C LEU A 35 -0.96 5.67 -3.93
N SER A 36 -0.20 5.02 -4.80
CA SER A 36 -0.77 4.50 -6.03
C SER A 36 -2.07 3.82 -5.63
N THR A 37 -3.14 3.96 -6.40
CA THR A 37 -4.41 3.33 -6.04
C THR A 37 -4.22 1.86 -5.67
N ASP A 38 -3.18 1.24 -6.22
CA ASP A 38 -2.71 -0.11 -5.91
C ASP A 38 -2.15 -0.23 -4.49
N LEU A 39 -1.28 0.69 -4.03
CA LEU A 39 -0.77 0.72 -2.66
C LEU A 39 -1.86 1.04 -1.63
N ILE A 40 -2.83 1.91 -1.98
CA ILE A 40 -3.99 2.14 -1.09
C ILE A 40 -4.81 0.85 -0.97
N LYS A 41 -5.13 0.21 -2.10
CA LYS A 41 -5.86 -1.06 -2.13
C LYS A 41 -5.11 -2.17 -1.38
N GLU A 42 -3.79 -2.21 -1.51
CA GLU A 42 -2.92 -3.15 -0.80
C GLU A 42 -2.90 -2.92 0.72
N LEU A 43 -3.14 -1.69 1.17
CA LEU A 43 -3.17 -1.37 2.60
C LEU A 43 -4.60 -1.27 3.17
N SER A 44 -5.63 -1.33 2.31
CA SER A 44 -7.03 -1.14 2.69
C SER A 44 -7.87 -2.42 2.55
N TYR A 45 -7.28 -3.58 2.82
CA TYR A 45 -8.03 -4.83 2.83
C TYR A 45 -9.01 -4.85 4.02
N ASP A 46 -10.25 -5.27 3.75
CA ASP A 46 -11.21 -5.58 4.81
C ASP A 46 -10.87 -6.96 5.38
N THR A 47 -10.20 -6.96 6.53
CA THR A 47 -9.76 -8.18 7.20
C THR A 47 -10.93 -9.04 7.64
N ALA A 48 -12.08 -8.44 8.00
CA ALA A 48 -13.26 -9.19 8.42
C ALA A 48 -13.90 -9.93 7.23
N LEU A 49 -13.93 -9.29 6.06
CA LEU A 49 -14.36 -9.94 4.82
C LEU A 49 -13.42 -11.09 4.44
N LEU A 50 -12.11 -10.87 4.51
CA LEU A 50 -11.12 -11.91 4.19
C LEU A 50 -11.20 -13.10 5.15
N ASP A 51 -11.34 -12.87 6.46
CA ASP A 51 -11.52 -13.93 7.45
C ASP A 51 -12.77 -14.76 7.16
N THR A 52 -13.88 -14.10 6.82
CA THR A 52 -15.13 -14.78 6.44
C THR A 52 -14.92 -15.67 5.21
N GLN A 53 -14.24 -15.17 4.19
CA GLN A 53 -13.92 -15.96 3.00
C GLN A 53 -13.05 -17.18 3.31
N VAL A 54 -12.06 -17.05 4.18
CA VAL A 54 -11.22 -18.18 4.60
C VAL A 54 -12.06 -19.25 5.31
N ILE A 55 -12.91 -18.85 6.28
CA ILE A 55 -13.78 -19.77 7.01
C ILE A 55 -14.72 -20.53 6.08
N GLU A 56 -15.25 -19.88 5.04
CA GLU A 56 -16.15 -20.53 4.08
C GLU A 56 -15.45 -21.45 3.08
N THR A 57 -14.19 -21.16 2.74
CA THR A 57 -13.47 -21.84 1.66
C THR A 57 -12.54 -22.95 2.16
N GLU A 58 -11.94 -22.80 3.34
CA GLU A 58 -11.06 -23.81 3.94
C GLU A 58 -11.71 -25.21 4.04
N PRO A 59 -13.01 -25.35 4.42
CA PRO A 59 -13.67 -26.65 4.46
C PRO A 59 -13.90 -27.28 3.08
N ARG A 60 -13.80 -26.50 2.00
CA ARG A 60 -14.02 -26.95 0.62
C ARG A 60 -12.73 -27.45 -0.05
N LEU A 61 -11.59 -27.33 0.61
CA LEU A 61 -10.30 -27.78 0.10
C LEU A 61 -10.26 -29.30 -0.02
N LEU A 62 -9.75 -29.78 -1.15
CA LEU A 62 -9.41 -31.19 -1.31
C LEU A 62 -8.23 -31.57 -0.39
N PRO A 63 -8.04 -32.86 -0.04
CA PRO A 63 -6.97 -33.29 0.86
C PRO A 63 -5.57 -32.79 0.45
N GLU A 64 -5.24 -32.82 -0.84
CA GLU A 64 -3.96 -32.37 -1.38
C GLU A 64 -3.80 -30.85 -1.27
N GLN A 65 -4.89 -30.11 -1.51
CA GLN A 65 -4.91 -28.65 -1.40
C GLN A 65 -4.78 -28.22 0.06
N LYS A 66 -5.49 -28.90 0.97
CA LYS A 66 -5.40 -28.67 2.42
C LYS A 66 -3.99 -28.95 2.95
N TYR A 67 -3.35 -30.01 2.45
CA TYR A 67 -1.96 -30.31 2.79
C TYR A 67 -1.02 -29.15 2.40
N ILE A 68 -1.13 -28.64 1.18
CA ILE A 68 -0.31 -27.51 0.71
C ILE A 68 -0.62 -26.24 1.50
N TYR A 69 -1.91 -25.93 1.71
CA TYR A 69 -2.37 -24.78 2.48
C TYR A 69 -1.73 -24.76 3.89
N ASN A 70 -1.83 -25.87 4.62
CA ASN A 70 -1.23 -25.99 5.97
C ASN A 70 0.29 -25.84 5.95
N LYS A 71 0.98 -26.36 4.92
CA LYS A 71 2.43 -26.20 4.77
C LYS A 71 2.85 -24.75 4.54
N ILE A 72 2.04 -23.99 3.79
CA ILE A 72 2.27 -22.56 3.58
C ILE A 72 2.03 -21.82 4.90
N LEU A 73 0.90 -22.07 5.57
CA LEU A 73 0.54 -21.42 6.83
C LEU A 73 1.65 -21.59 7.89
N GLN A 74 2.14 -22.83 8.05
CA GLN A 74 3.25 -23.15 8.95
C GLN A 74 4.53 -22.36 8.63
N ARG A 75 4.85 -22.15 7.34
CA ARG A 75 6.04 -21.37 6.94
C ARG A 75 5.88 -19.88 7.21
N VAL A 76 4.67 -19.35 7.05
CA VAL A 76 4.35 -17.95 7.36
C VAL A 76 4.46 -17.71 8.87
N GLU A 77 3.92 -18.59 9.70
CA GLU A 77 4.01 -18.50 11.17
C GLU A 77 5.45 -18.58 11.69
N LEU A 78 6.31 -19.35 11.01
CA LEU A 78 7.74 -19.46 11.32
C LEU A 78 8.56 -18.23 10.87
N GLY A 79 7.92 -17.22 10.28
CA GLY A 79 8.60 -16.01 9.78
C GLY A 79 9.49 -16.26 8.56
N ALA A 80 9.47 -17.47 7.99
CA ALA A 80 10.31 -17.87 6.86
C ALA A 80 9.80 -17.34 5.50
N GLY A 81 8.75 -16.52 5.51
CA GLY A 81 8.19 -15.85 4.34
C GLY A 81 8.73 -14.43 4.09
N ALA A 82 9.52 -13.87 5.01
CA ALA A 82 10.16 -12.58 4.81
C ALA A 82 11.40 -12.75 3.92
N VAL A 83 11.36 -12.20 2.71
CA VAL A 83 12.55 -12.00 1.89
C VAL A 83 13.33 -10.85 2.54
N ASN A 84 14.51 -11.15 3.08
CA ASN A 84 15.46 -10.14 3.59
C ASN A 84 15.94 -9.20 2.49
#